data_AF-A0AAD8RIU1-F1
#
_entry.id   AF-A0AAD8RIU1-F1
#
_cell.length_a   1.000
_cell.length_b   1.000
_cell.length_c   1.000
_cell.angle_alpha   90.00
_cell.angle_beta   90.00
_cell.angle_gamma   90.00
#
_symmetry.space_group_name_H-M   'P 1'
#
loop_
_entity.id
_entity.type
_entity.pdbx_description
1 polymer ?
#
loop_
_entity_poly.entity_id
_entity_poly.type
_entity_poly.pdbx_seq_one_letter_code
_entity_poly.pdbx_strand_id
1 'polypeptide(L)'
;MSFDPREVDMFVQFFHNFRRPTELVAFYHGEVASMELRNATTLCVDYNDVKCHNLEAASLLSFQDLQSSEQLVLEAFNMFLRVNNSPVRGNVTSIQFYNYPGRYESLEDFLSRNPPVEAFELPDRITTAICTPAGRMVLQGFIHCLVEGHAKGNSWRGSFEVSHLVIVNLDSCRQECRILKQPTATLTRPVNLATMQLDFERLAQILLRKFGVILTPGDDRDTQPAFFMDLGLDMRMHNIPAAVHYNSKFTKFICRHMAFLPSLSRSNMIVNLIRVYKVLSVNERYIFTASVDRAKRGPGDWRTDARFYELLKKVYDGKLGRAPYGNNGMDLLLFQRHFVVHAGDHLKLSNGNRSIETLEAIDYYLAHHYDQFLSKVVYRLIIDLDIGKLLEKVWENLHPGYHEPTSISVNAELAP
;
A
#
# COMPACT_ATOMS: atom_id res chain seq x y z
N MET A 1 -21.11 -28.02 -11.85
CA MET A 1 -19.68 -28.31 -12.06
C MET A 1 -19.36 -29.59 -11.31
N SER A 2 -18.43 -30.41 -11.80
CA SER A 2 -17.93 -31.58 -11.05
C SER A 2 -16.56 -31.20 -10.52
N PHE A 3 -16.38 -31.19 -9.20
CA PHE A 3 -15.07 -30.96 -8.58
C PHE A 3 -14.17 -32.19 -8.73
N ASP A 4 -12.86 -32.02 -8.57
CA ASP A 4 -11.93 -33.16 -8.53
C ASP A 4 -12.26 -34.02 -7.30
N PRO A 5 -12.50 -35.34 -7.45
CA PRO A 5 -12.77 -36.23 -6.33
C PRO A 5 -11.76 -36.14 -5.18
N ARG A 6 -10.48 -35.83 -5.49
CA ARG A 6 -9.43 -35.65 -4.48
C ARG A 6 -9.67 -34.43 -3.60
N GLU A 7 -10.16 -33.35 -4.18
CA GLU A 7 -10.48 -32.12 -3.45
C GLU A 7 -11.67 -32.36 -2.51
N VAL A 8 -12.71 -33.04 -3.00
CA VAL A 8 -13.89 -33.41 -2.21
C VAL A 8 -13.50 -34.31 -1.04
N ASP A 9 -12.71 -35.36 -1.29
CA ASP A 9 -12.24 -36.30 -0.25
C ASP A 9 -11.44 -35.59 0.85
N MET A 10 -10.66 -34.57 0.48
CA MET A 10 -9.88 -33.78 1.44
C MET A 10 -10.78 -33.11 2.49
N PHE A 11 -11.91 -32.54 2.07
CA PHE A 11 -12.88 -31.93 2.98
C PHE A 11 -13.72 -32.97 3.72
N VAL A 12 -14.03 -34.11 3.11
CA VAL A 12 -14.68 -35.24 3.81
C VAL A 12 -13.82 -35.69 4.99
N GLN A 13 -12.50 -35.85 4.78
CA GLN A 13 -11.56 -36.20 5.84
C GLN A 13 -11.48 -35.12 6.92
N PHE A 14 -11.52 -33.84 6.54
CA PHE A 14 -11.58 -32.74 7.48
C PHE A 14 -12.80 -32.85 8.41
N PHE A 15 -14.01 -33.08 7.87
CA PHE A 15 -15.21 -33.21 8.68
C PHE A 15 -15.19 -34.41 9.63
N HIS A 16 -14.58 -35.52 9.23
CA HIS A 16 -14.42 -36.70 10.09
C HIS A 16 -13.40 -36.49 11.21
N ASN A 17 -12.31 -35.80 10.93
CA ASN A 17 -11.12 -35.87 11.78
C ASN A 17 -10.83 -34.59 12.56
N PHE A 18 -11.39 -33.45 12.17
CA PHE A 18 -11.08 -32.18 12.85
C PHE A 18 -11.58 -32.17 14.30
N ARG A 19 -10.68 -31.79 15.21
CA ARG A 19 -10.93 -31.67 16.65
C ARG A 19 -10.39 -30.35 17.15
N ARG A 20 -11.17 -29.63 17.95
CA ARG A 20 -10.67 -28.46 18.69
C ARG A 20 -9.89 -28.94 19.91
N PRO A 21 -8.93 -28.15 20.43
CA PRO A 21 -8.07 -28.56 21.54
C PRO A 21 -8.80 -29.00 22.82
N THR A 22 -10.04 -28.53 23.01
CA THR A 22 -10.87 -28.82 24.19
C THR A 22 -11.87 -29.94 23.99
N GLU A 23 -11.90 -30.59 22.81
CA GLU A 23 -12.95 -31.53 22.44
C GLU A 23 -12.43 -32.97 22.30
N LEU A 24 -13.16 -33.91 22.91
CA LEU A 24 -12.85 -35.34 22.87
C LEU A 24 -13.35 -36.02 21.59
N VAL A 25 -14.32 -35.40 20.90
CA VAL A 25 -14.97 -35.92 19.70
C VAL A 25 -14.69 -34.96 18.53
N ALA A 26 -14.76 -35.46 17.31
CA ALA A 26 -14.65 -34.62 16.12
C ALA A 26 -15.74 -33.54 16.11
N PHE A 27 -15.32 -32.28 15.95
CA PHE A 27 -16.17 -31.09 16.12
C PHE A 27 -17.41 -31.14 15.24
N TYR A 28 -17.22 -31.46 13.95
CA TYR A 28 -18.31 -31.44 12.97
C TYR A 28 -19.34 -32.56 13.15
N HIS A 29 -19.01 -33.65 13.87
CA HIS A 29 -20.02 -34.61 14.30
C HIS A 29 -20.97 -34.00 15.35
N GLY A 30 -20.42 -33.21 16.28
CA GLY A 30 -21.21 -32.46 17.25
C GLY A 30 -22.06 -31.38 16.59
N GLU A 31 -21.52 -30.68 15.59
CA GLU A 31 -22.27 -29.68 14.83
C GLU A 31 -23.45 -30.29 14.08
N VAL A 32 -23.31 -31.49 13.49
CA VAL A 32 -24.45 -32.19 12.85
C VAL A 32 -25.58 -32.43 13.85
N ALA A 33 -25.28 -32.92 15.05
CA ALA A 33 -26.29 -33.14 16.08
C ALA A 33 -26.96 -31.81 16.52
N SER A 34 -26.17 -30.74 16.64
CA SER A 34 -26.65 -29.40 16.94
C SER A 34 -27.52 -28.81 15.83
N MET A 35 -27.19 -29.07 14.56
CA MET A 35 -27.98 -28.66 13.40
C MET A 35 -29.32 -29.39 13.34
N GLU A 36 -29.35 -30.68 13.67
CA GLU A 36 -30.58 -31.47 13.76
C GLU A 36 -31.54 -30.88 14.80
N LEU A 37 -31.05 -30.58 16.01
CA LEU A 37 -31.85 -29.99 17.09
C LEU A 37 -32.42 -28.61 16.71
N ARG A 38 -31.68 -27.84 15.91
CA ARG A 38 -32.07 -26.48 15.49
C ARG A 38 -32.82 -26.44 14.16
N ASN A 39 -32.97 -27.58 13.49
CA ASN A 39 -33.46 -27.65 12.11
C ASN A 39 -32.72 -26.69 11.15
N ALA A 40 -31.40 -26.61 11.29
CA ALA A 40 -30.58 -25.68 10.52
C ALA A 40 -30.28 -26.22 9.11
N THR A 41 -30.40 -25.36 8.10
CA THR A 41 -30.13 -25.68 6.69
C THR A 41 -28.77 -25.19 6.20
N THR A 42 -28.02 -24.50 7.06
CA THR A 42 -26.72 -23.91 6.75
C THR A 42 -25.67 -24.45 7.70
N LEU A 43 -24.57 -24.98 7.14
CA LEU A 43 -23.40 -25.33 7.93
C LEU A 43 -22.46 -24.13 7.99
N CYS A 44 -22.03 -23.80 9.20
CA CYS A 44 -20.97 -22.82 9.41
C CYS A 44 -19.61 -23.53 9.49
N VAL A 45 -18.65 -23.12 8.66
CA VAL A 45 -17.30 -23.67 8.63
C VAL A 45 -16.31 -22.54 8.94
N ASP A 46 -15.48 -22.69 9.98
CA ASP A 46 -14.40 -21.74 10.23
C ASP A 46 -13.20 -22.07 9.33
N TYR A 47 -12.74 -21.12 8.53
CA TYR A 47 -11.57 -21.30 7.69
C TYR A 47 -10.30 -21.59 8.51
N ASN A 48 -10.19 -21.04 9.73
CA ASN A 48 -9.05 -21.33 10.59
C ASN A 48 -9.03 -22.80 11.02
N ASP A 49 -10.20 -23.43 11.20
CA ASP A 49 -10.30 -24.86 11.49
C ASP A 49 -9.77 -25.68 10.30
N VAL A 50 -10.15 -25.32 9.07
CA VAL A 50 -9.63 -25.95 7.84
C VAL A 50 -8.11 -25.77 7.76
N LYS A 51 -7.61 -24.55 7.96
CA LYS A 51 -6.18 -24.23 7.91
C LYS A 51 -5.36 -24.96 8.96
N CYS A 52 -5.87 -25.08 10.17
CA CYS A 52 -5.22 -25.82 11.25
C CYS A 52 -5.19 -27.32 10.99
N HIS A 53 -6.21 -27.86 10.31
CA HIS A 53 -6.28 -29.27 9.97
C HIS A 53 -5.43 -29.65 8.75
N ASN A 54 -5.60 -28.91 7.66
CA ASN A 54 -5.00 -29.20 6.37
C ASN A 54 -4.72 -27.89 5.59
N LEU A 55 -3.44 -27.55 5.50
CA LEU A 55 -2.95 -26.37 4.78
C LEU A 55 -3.23 -26.42 3.27
N GLU A 56 -3.25 -27.61 2.66
CA GLU A 56 -3.55 -27.78 1.24
C GLU A 56 -5.03 -27.47 0.96
N ALA A 57 -5.94 -28.00 1.79
CA ALA A 57 -7.37 -27.70 1.72
C ALA A 57 -7.64 -26.20 1.88
N ALA A 58 -6.99 -25.58 2.85
CA ALA A 58 -7.10 -24.15 3.09
C ALA A 58 -6.56 -23.32 1.92
N SER A 59 -5.45 -23.76 1.31
CA SER A 59 -4.91 -23.13 0.10
C SER A 59 -5.86 -23.26 -1.08
N LEU A 60 -6.49 -24.42 -1.25
CA LEU A 60 -7.47 -24.64 -2.31
C LEU A 60 -8.66 -23.68 -2.20
N LEU A 61 -9.26 -23.56 -1.02
CA LEU A 61 -10.33 -22.59 -0.75
C LEU A 61 -9.88 -21.16 -1.07
N SER A 62 -8.64 -20.84 -0.70
CA SER A 62 -8.04 -19.53 -0.87
C SER A 62 -7.89 -19.10 -2.34
N PHE A 63 -7.67 -20.03 -3.27
CA PHE A 63 -7.48 -19.71 -4.69
C PHE A 63 -8.76 -19.77 -5.53
N GLN A 64 -9.82 -20.38 -5.01
CA GLN A 64 -11.14 -20.41 -5.65
C GLN A 64 -11.97 -19.17 -5.27
N ASP A 65 -13.00 -18.85 -6.07
CA ASP A 65 -13.99 -17.86 -5.62
C ASP A 65 -14.87 -18.45 -4.50
N LEU A 66 -15.53 -17.56 -3.74
CA LEU A 66 -16.32 -17.96 -2.57
C LEU A 66 -17.46 -18.92 -2.96
N GLN A 67 -18.12 -18.69 -4.10
CA GLN A 67 -19.24 -19.52 -4.54
C GLN A 67 -18.76 -20.93 -4.92
N SER A 68 -17.63 -21.04 -5.64
CA SER A 68 -17.00 -22.32 -5.95
C SER A 68 -16.54 -23.04 -4.67
N SER A 69 -15.95 -22.32 -3.72
CA SER A 69 -15.53 -22.86 -2.42
C SER A 69 -16.71 -23.37 -1.60
N GLU A 70 -17.81 -22.62 -1.54
CA GLU A 70 -19.04 -23.03 -0.87
C GLU A 70 -19.65 -24.28 -1.51
N GLN A 71 -19.65 -24.36 -2.84
CA GLN A 71 -20.14 -25.54 -3.56
C GLN A 71 -19.27 -26.78 -3.33
N LEU A 72 -17.95 -26.65 -3.37
CA LEU A 72 -17.00 -27.74 -3.10
C LEU A 72 -17.21 -28.29 -1.69
N VAL A 73 -17.25 -27.41 -0.69
CA VAL A 73 -17.42 -27.80 0.71
C VAL A 73 -18.84 -28.33 0.97
N LEU A 74 -19.87 -27.81 0.30
CA LEU A 74 -21.23 -28.36 0.37
C LEU A 74 -21.29 -29.78 -0.19
N GLU A 75 -20.62 -30.04 -1.30
CA GLU A 75 -20.55 -31.37 -1.91
C GLU A 75 -19.85 -32.36 -0.96
N ALA A 76 -18.68 -31.98 -0.43
CA ALA A 76 -17.95 -32.78 0.54
C ALA A 76 -18.75 -33.02 1.83
N PHE A 77 -19.44 -32.01 2.35
CA PHE A 77 -20.25 -32.17 3.56
C PHE A 77 -21.45 -33.08 3.32
N ASN A 78 -22.11 -32.97 2.18
CA ASN A 78 -23.18 -33.89 1.81
C ASN A 78 -22.68 -35.33 1.66
N MET A 79 -21.45 -35.53 1.17
CA MET A 79 -20.83 -36.85 1.14
C MET A 79 -20.55 -37.37 2.56
N PHE A 80 -20.01 -36.54 3.44
CA PHE A 80 -19.83 -36.86 4.86
C PHE A 80 -21.15 -37.27 5.54
N LEU A 81 -22.25 -36.53 5.33
CA LEU A 81 -23.57 -36.88 5.88
C LEU A 81 -24.10 -38.22 5.34
N ARG A 82 -23.84 -38.51 4.05
CA ARG A 82 -24.22 -39.78 3.41
C ARG A 82 -23.49 -40.96 4.03
N VAL A 83 -22.17 -40.84 4.21
CA VAL A 83 -21.33 -41.89 4.79
C VAL A 83 -21.74 -42.20 6.24
N ASN A 84 -22.15 -41.19 7.00
CA ASN A 84 -22.56 -41.34 8.40
C ASN A 84 -24.05 -41.65 8.61
N ASN A 85 -24.84 -41.86 7.55
CA ASN A 85 -26.29 -42.07 7.62
C ASN A 85 -27.03 -41.01 8.48
N SER A 86 -26.62 -39.74 8.36
CA SER A 86 -27.17 -38.66 9.18
C SER A 86 -28.61 -38.30 8.77
N PRO A 87 -29.53 -38.05 9.74
CA PRO A 87 -30.92 -37.66 9.46
C PRO A 87 -31.05 -36.24 8.88
N VAL A 88 -30.02 -35.40 9.01
CA VAL A 88 -29.96 -34.04 8.42
C VAL A 88 -29.57 -34.07 6.94
N ARG A 89 -29.35 -35.27 6.36
CA ARG A 89 -29.01 -35.48 4.95
C ARG A 89 -30.08 -34.89 4.04
N GLY A 90 -29.68 -33.95 3.18
CA GLY A 90 -30.57 -33.28 2.23
C GLY A 90 -31.21 -32.00 2.75
N ASN A 91 -31.10 -31.70 4.06
CA ASN A 91 -31.57 -30.43 4.63
C ASN A 91 -30.51 -29.32 4.56
N VAL A 92 -29.23 -29.68 4.39
CA VAL A 92 -28.14 -28.70 4.28
C VAL A 92 -28.01 -28.24 2.84
N THR A 93 -28.37 -26.98 2.61
CA THR A 93 -28.45 -26.38 1.28
C THR A 93 -27.38 -25.31 1.04
N SER A 94 -26.71 -24.85 2.10
CA SER A 94 -25.65 -23.85 1.97
C SER A 94 -24.53 -24.02 3.00
N ILE A 95 -23.36 -23.49 2.64
CA ILE A 95 -22.20 -23.32 3.52
C ILE A 95 -22.06 -21.83 3.80
N GLN A 96 -21.72 -21.50 5.04
CA GLN A 96 -21.26 -20.17 5.40
C GLN A 96 -19.87 -20.28 6.00
N PHE A 97 -18.90 -19.58 5.42
CA PHE A 97 -17.56 -19.53 6.01
C PHE A 97 -17.44 -18.42 7.04
N TYR A 98 -16.84 -18.74 8.19
CA TYR A 98 -16.26 -17.77 9.10
C TYR A 98 -14.77 -17.60 8.82
N ASN A 99 -14.27 -16.38 8.98
CA ASN A 99 -12.84 -16.05 8.77
C ASN A 99 -12.29 -16.44 7.39
N TYR A 100 -13.15 -16.53 6.37
CA TYR A 100 -12.72 -16.84 5.00
C TYR A 100 -11.72 -15.77 4.55
N PRO A 101 -10.53 -16.17 4.07
CA PRO A 101 -9.43 -15.26 3.90
C PRO A 101 -9.60 -14.34 2.69
N GLY A 102 -10.71 -14.43 1.93
CA GLY A 102 -10.87 -13.78 0.64
C GLY A 102 -10.16 -14.56 -0.47
N ARG A 103 -10.38 -14.15 -1.72
CA ARG A 103 -9.74 -14.78 -2.88
C ARG A 103 -8.31 -14.28 -3.04
N TYR A 104 -7.35 -15.18 -2.98
CA TYR A 104 -5.97 -14.91 -3.31
C TYR A 104 -5.77 -14.86 -4.82
N GLU A 105 -5.02 -13.87 -5.25
CA GLU A 105 -4.58 -13.70 -6.62
C GLU A 105 -3.07 -13.47 -6.63
N SER A 106 -2.36 -14.06 -7.59
CA SER A 106 -0.94 -13.78 -7.75
C SER A 106 -0.72 -12.32 -8.13
N LEU A 107 0.40 -11.73 -7.72
CA LEU A 107 0.74 -10.36 -8.12
C LEU A 107 0.74 -10.18 -9.65
N GLU A 108 1.17 -11.19 -10.39
CA GLU A 108 1.29 -11.10 -11.85
C GLU A 108 -0.08 -11.10 -12.53
N ASP A 109 -0.97 -12.00 -12.10
CA ASP A 109 -2.35 -12.02 -12.61
C ASP A 109 -3.06 -10.70 -12.27
N PHE A 110 -2.88 -10.20 -11.05
CA PHE A 110 -3.48 -8.94 -10.63
C PHE A 110 -3.03 -7.77 -11.50
N LEU A 111 -1.72 -7.62 -11.74
CA LEU A 111 -1.18 -6.51 -12.52
C LEU A 111 -1.47 -6.62 -14.03
N SER A 112 -1.67 -7.84 -14.54
CA SER A 112 -2.08 -8.04 -15.94
C SER A 112 -3.48 -7.45 -16.22
N ARG A 113 -4.36 -7.50 -15.22
CA ARG A 113 -5.74 -6.98 -15.29
C ARG A 113 -5.85 -5.55 -14.79
N ASN A 114 -4.91 -5.12 -13.95
CA ASN A 114 -4.87 -3.80 -13.34
C ASN A 114 -3.48 -3.18 -13.59
N PRO A 115 -3.25 -2.56 -14.75
CA PRO A 115 -1.97 -1.96 -15.09
C PRO A 115 -1.48 -1.02 -13.97
N PRO A 116 -0.24 -1.20 -13.47
CA PRO A 116 0.28 -0.42 -12.34
C PRO A 116 0.62 1.03 -12.72
N VAL A 117 0.82 1.28 -14.01
CA VAL A 117 1.26 2.55 -14.56
C VAL A 117 0.47 2.83 -15.83
N GLU A 118 0.14 4.10 -16.05
CA GLU A 118 -0.49 4.60 -17.27
C GLU A 118 0.30 5.80 -17.82
N ALA A 119 0.22 6.01 -19.12
CA ALA A 119 0.77 7.20 -19.76
C ALA A 119 -0.24 8.36 -19.63
N PHE A 120 0.26 9.54 -19.31
CA PHE A 120 -0.54 10.76 -19.19
C PHE A 120 0.10 11.87 -20.02
N GLU A 121 -0.70 12.55 -20.84
CA GLU A 121 -0.25 13.71 -21.60
C GLU A 121 -0.41 14.99 -20.78
N LEU A 122 0.71 15.59 -20.41
CA LEU A 122 0.76 16.87 -19.71
C LEU A 122 0.52 18.03 -20.69
N PRO A 123 0.17 19.22 -20.17
CA PRO A 123 0.37 20.47 -20.89
C PRO A 123 1.75 20.52 -21.56
N ASP A 124 1.84 21.22 -22.70
CA ASP A 124 3.04 21.26 -23.55
C ASP A 124 3.36 19.96 -24.32
N ARG A 125 2.39 19.03 -24.42
CA ARG A 125 2.50 17.74 -25.16
C ARG A 125 3.61 16.84 -24.64
N ILE A 126 3.85 16.88 -23.33
CA ILE A 126 4.84 16.03 -22.66
C ILE A 126 4.13 14.79 -22.14
N THR A 127 4.50 13.61 -22.62
CA THR A 127 3.99 12.35 -22.07
C THR A 127 4.78 11.94 -20.83
N THR A 128 4.10 11.61 -19.74
CA THR A 128 4.71 11.13 -18.51
C THR A 128 4.04 9.85 -17.99
N ALA A 129 4.78 9.05 -17.22
CA ALA A 129 4.25 7.88 -16.54
C ALA A 129 3.61 8.30 -15.22
N ILE A 130 2.38 7.85 -14.95
CA ILE A 130 1.72 8.05 -13.66
C ILE A 130 1.32 6.71 -13.05
N CYS A 131 1.45 6.62 -11.73
CA CYS A 131 1.14 5.40 -10.99
C CYS A 131 -0.38 5.31 -10.77
N THR A 132 -1.01 4.23 -11.20
CA THR A 132 -2.46 4.02 -11.11
C THR A 132 -2.89 3.76 -9.66
N PRO A 133 -4.19 3.85 -9.31
CA PRO A 133 -4.67 3.46 -7.99
C PRO A 133 -4.26 2.03 -7.58
N ALA A 134 -4.34 1.08 -8.53
CA ALA A 134 -3.92 -0.30 -8.32
C ALA A 134 -2.41 -0.41 -8.07
N GLY A 135 -1.60 0.30 -8.87
CA GLY A 135 -0.15 0.35 -8.68
C GLY A 135 0.25 0.92 -7.31
N ARG A 136 -0.42 1.99 -6.85
CA ARG A 136 -0.20 2.58 -5.53
C ARG A 136 -0.56 1.60 -4.41
N MET A 137 -1.71 0.93 -4.53
CA MET A 137 -2.16 -0.09 -3.56
C MET A 137 -1.15 -1.23 -3.44
N VAL A 138 -0.67 -1.77 -4.56
CA VAL A 138 0.33 -2.85 -4.58
C VAL A 138 1.63 -2.44 -3.89
N LEU A 139 2.22 -1.31 -4.30
CA LEU A 139 3.49 -0.85 -3.72
C LEU A 139 3.38 -0.57 -2.22
N GLN A 140 2.38 0.22 -1.83
CA GLN A 140 2.17 0.60 -0.45
C GLN A 140 1.83 -0.64 0.41
N GLY A 141 0.97 -1.51 -0.09
CA GLY A 141 0.54 -2.71 0.62
C GLY A 141 1.68 -3.66 0.95
N PHE A 142 2.59 -3.92 0.01
CA PHE A 142 3.76 -4.76 0.30
C PHE A 142 4.79 -4.09 1.21
N ILE A 143 4.97 -2.77 1.12
CA ILE A 143 5.80 -2.04 2.08
C ILE A 143 5.22 -2.14 3.48
N HIS A 144 3.90 -1.99 3.63
CA HIS A 144 3.22 -2.19 4.91
C HIS A 144 3.38 -3.64 5.41
N CYS A 145 3.25 -4.64 4.53
CA CYS A 145 3.47 -6.05 4.89
C CYS A 145 4.87 -6.27 5.50
N LEU A 146 5.91 -5.66 4.92
CA LEU A 146 7.27 -5.74 5.49
C LEU A 146 7.37 -5.03 6.84
N VAL A 147 6.86 -3.79 6.92
CA VAL A 147 6.90 -2.98 8.13
C VAL A 147 6.18 -3.66 9.30
N GLU A 148 4.98 -4.21 9.07
CA GLU A 148 4.22 -4.95 10.08
C GLU A 148 4.93 -6.24 10.49
N GLY A 149 5.52 -6.95 9.52
CA GLY A 149 6.37 -8.11 9.79
C GLY A 149 7.53 -7.74 10.71
N HIS A 150 8.26 -6.68 10.38
CA HIS A 150 9.39 -6.18 11.17
C HIS A 150 8.97 -5.75 12.58
N ALA A 151 7.82 -5.08 12.72
CA ALA A 151 7.26 -4.69 14.01
C ALA A 151 6.91 -5.89 14.90
N LYS A 152 6.49 -7.01 14.30
CA LYS A 152 6.24 -8.30 14.97
C LYS A 152 7.53 -9.10 15.21
N GLY A 153 8.69 -8.58 14.84
CA GLY A 153 9.97 -9.27 14.97
C GLY A 153 10.21 -10.33 13.90
N ASN A 154 9.48 -10.30 12.78
CA ASN A 154 9.64 -11.24 11.67
C ASN A 154 10.46 -10.61 10.54
N SER A 155 11.26 -11.43 9.85
CA SER A 155 12.01 -11.02 8.66
C SER A 155 12.11 -12.17 7.66
N TRP A 156 12.20 -11.83 6.38
CA TRP A 156 12.44 -12.79 5.32
C TRP A 156 13.89 -12.80 4.82
N ARG A 157 14.73 -11.84 5.24
CA ARG A 157 16.12 -11.69 4.76
C ARG A 157 16.22 -11.68 3.23
N GLY A 158 15.24 -11.08 2.56
CA GLY A 158 15.15 -11.04 1.10
C GLY A 158 14.89 -12.40 0.43
N SER A 159 14.49 -13.43 1.18
CA SER A 159 14.30 -14.79 0.65
C SER A 159 12.96 -15.02 -0.08
N PHE A 160 12.06 -14.03 -0.09
CA PHE A 160 10.83 -14.10 -0.86
C PHE A 160 11.05 -13.78 -2.34
N GLU A 161 10.15 -14.28 -3.15
CA GLU A 161 10.15 -14.17 -4.61
C GLU A 161 8.78 -13.68 -5.08
N VAL A 162 8.67 -13.27 -6.34
CA VAL A 162 7.42 -12.75 -6.92
C VAL A 162 6.23 -13.71 -6.73
N SER A 163 6.46 -15.02 -6.81
CA SER A 163 5.46 -16.08 -6.60
C SER A 163 4.86 -16.10 -5.19
N HIS A 164 5.53 -15.49 -4.21
CA HIS A 164 5.05 -15.41 -2.84
C HIS A 164 4.21 -14.16 -2.58
N LEU A 165 4.18 -13.20 -3.51
CA LEU A 165 3.44 -11.95 -3.40
C LEU A 165 2.03 -12.14 -3.95
N VAL A 166 1.04 -11.94 -3.11
CA VAL A 166 -0.38 -12.13 -3.45
C VAL A 166 -1.23 -10.95 -3.03
N ILE A 167 -2.31 -10.74 -3.78
CA ILE A 167 -3.38 -9.82 -3.45
C ILE A 167 -4.55 -10.65 -2.92
N VAL A 168 -5.07 -10.24 -1.78
CA VAL A 168 -6.16 -10.89 -1.07
C VAL A 168 -7.40 -10.03 -1.25
N ASN A 169 -8.36 -10.52 -2.02
CA ASN A 169 -9.64 -9.86 -2.23
C ASN A 169 -10.59 -10.27 -1.10
N LEU A 170 -10.67 -9.44 -0.05
CA LEU A 170 -11.48 -9.71 1.13
C LEU A 170 -12.98 -9.55 0.85
N ASP A 171 -13.34 -8.52 0.08
CA ASP A 171 -14.69 -8.25 -0.41
C ASP A 171 -14.64 -7.43 -1.72
N SER A 172 -15.79 -6.98 -2.24
CA SER A 172 -15.89 -6.24 -3.50
C SER A 172 -15.14 -4.90 -3.52
N CYS A 173 -14.72 -4.38 -2.36
CA CYS A 173 -14.10 -3.06 -2.22
C CYS A 173 -12.77 -3.08 -1.46
N ARG A 174 -12.37 -4.21 -0.87
CA ARG A 174 -11.18 -4.32 -0.02
C ARG A 174 -10.18 -5.34 -0.53
N GLN A 175 -8.97 -4.87 -0.74
CA GLN A 175 -7.82 -5.64 -1.19
C GLN A 175 -6.67 -5.48 -0.19
N GLU A 176 -5.99 -6.58 0.13
CA GLU A 176 -4.79 -6.58 0.98
C GLU A 176 -3.62 -7.24 0.25
N CYS A 177 -2.42 -6.69 0.42
CA CYS A 177 -1.20 -7.32 -0.07
C CYS A 177 -0.63 -8.25 1.02
N ARG A 178 -0.24 -9.47 0.67
CA ARG A 178 0.40 -10.42 1.60
C ARG A 178 1.58 -11.13 0.98
N ILE A 179 2.59 -11.40 1.81
CA ILE A 179 3.70 -12.29 1.47
C ILE A 179 3.40 -13.65 2.09
N LEU A 180 3.10 -14.66 1.27
CA LEU A 180 2.72 -16.00 1.73
C LEU A 180 3.91 -16.80 2.30
N LYS A 181 5.13 -16.42 1.91
CA LYS A 181 6.34 -17.07 2.44
C LYS A 181 6.40 -16.89 3.95
N GLN A 182 6.69 -17.95 4.68
CA GLN A 182 6.98 -17.82 6.10
C GLN A 182 8.27 -17.03 6.35
N PRO A 183 8.32 -16.18 7.38
CA PRO A 183 9.55 -15.50 7.79
C PRO A 183 10.66 -16.52 8.10
N THR A 184 11.89 -16.24 7.67
CA THR A 184 13.04 -17.13 7.83
C THR A 184 13.92 -16.77 9.02
N ALA A 185 13.70 -15.60 9.60
CA ALA A 185 14.44 -15.13 10.76
C ALA A 185 13.54 -14.34 11.71
N THR A 186 13.77 -14.53 13.01
CA THR A 186 13.27 -13.63 14.04
C THR A 186 14.26 -12.46 14.18
N LEU A 187 13.79 -11.24 14.00
CA LEU A 187 14.54 -10.03 14.33
C LEU A 187 14.72 -9.98 15.84
N THR A 188 15.95 -10.17 16.31
CA THR A 188 16.31 -9.89 17.69
C THR A 188 16.23 -8.38 17.95
N ARG A 189 15.89 -7.98 19.18
CA ARG A 189 15.98 -6.58 19.60
C ARG A 189 17.41 -6.29 20.07
N PRO A 190 18.04 -5.18 19.66
CA PRO A 190 17.55 -4.16 18.73
C PRO A 190 17.49 -4.65 17.27
N VAL A 191 16.47 -4.21 16.53
CA VAL A 191 16.21 -4.64 15.16
C VAL A 191 17.44 -4.44 14.28
N ASN A 192 17.92 -5.51 13.66
CA ASN A 192 19.06 -5.48 12.76
C ASN A 192 18.68 -4.76 11.44
N LEU A 193 19.14 -3.51 11.29
CA LEU A 193 18.90 -2.68 10.09
C LEU A 193 19.36 -3.38 8.80
N ALA A 194 20.47 -4.11 8.82
CA ALA A 194 20.96 -4.83 7.65
C ALA A 194 19.98 -5.93 7.22
N THR A 195 19.25 -6.53 8.16
CA THR A 195 18.23 -7.54 7.84
C THR A 195 16.98 -6.90 7.23
N MET A 196 16.51 -5.77 7.75
CA MET A 196 15.40 -5.02 7.14
C MET A 196 15.75 -4.52 5.74
N GLN A 197 16.98 -4.05 5.56
CA GLN A 197 17.49 -3.57 4.27
C GLN A 197 17.38 -4.64 3.20
N LEU A 198 17.73 -5.90 3.50
CA LEU A 198 17.60 -7.01 2.55
C LEU A 198 16.15 -7.24 2.11
N ASP A 199 15.18 -7.11 3.04
CA ASP A 199 13.76 -7.27 2.71
C ASP A 199 13.27 -6.14 1.80
N PHE A 200 13.57 -4.88 2.13
CA PHE A 200 13.16 -3.75 1.29
C PHE A 200 13.88 -3.72 -0.05
N GLU A 201 15.17 -4.04 -0.10
CA GLU A 201 15.92 -4.16 -1.34
C GLU A 201 15.33 -5.25 -2.24
N ARG A 202 15.00 -6.41 -1.67
CA ARG A 202 14.34 -7.48 -2.41
C ARG A 202 12.99 -7.03 -2.96
N LEU A 203 12.18 -6.35 -2.14
CA LEU A 203 10.89 -5.85 -2.59
C LEU A 203 11.04 -4.82 -3.72
N ALA A 204 12.01 -3.91 -3.61
CA ALA A 204 12.30 -2.92 -4.65
C ALA A 204 12.71 -3.60 -5.97
N GLN A 205 13.55 -4.64 -5.91
CA GLN A 205 13.95 -5.43 -7.09
C GLN A 205 12.76 -6.10 -7.79
N ILE A 206 11.80 -6.62 -7.02
CA ILE A 206 10.61 -7.29 -7.57
C ILE A 206 9.61 -6.27 -8.11
N LEU A 207 9.26 -5.24 -7.33
CA LEU A 207 8.18 -4.32 -7.67
C LEU A 207 8.60 -3.26 -8.68
N LEU A 208 9.72 -2.54 -8.47
CA LEU A 208 10.02 -1.37 -9.31
C LEU A 208 10.24 -1.70 -10.78
N ARG A 209 10.66 -2.93 -11.09
CA ARG A 209 10.76 -3.43 -12.47
C ARG A 209 9.41 -3.57 -13.15
N LYS A 210 8.35 -3.88 -12.40
CA LYS A 210 6.98 -4.03 -12.93
C LYS A 210 6.26 -2.69 -13.20
N PHE A 211 6.92 -1.57 -12.89
CA PHE A 211 6.39 -0.21 -13.05
C PHE A 211 7.16 0.60 -14.11
N GLY A 212 8.08 -0.04 -14.86
CA GLY A 212 8.68 0.57 -16.05
C GLY A 212 7.69 0.54 -17.22
N VAL A 213 7.56 1.65 -17.94
CA VAL A 213 6.77 1.74 -19.16
C VAL A 213 7.54 2.46 -20.25
N ILE A 214 7.39 2.01 -21.49
CA ILE A 214 7.88 2.71 -22.68
C ILE A 214 6.81 3.72 -23.10
N LEU A 215 7.11 5.01 -22.97
CA LEU A 215 6.17 6.09 -23.29
C LEU A 215 6.21 6.53 -24.76
N THR A 216 7.34 6.31 -25.45
CA THR A 216 7.53 6.74 -26.83
C THR A 216 7.84 5.54 -27.71
N PRO A 217 7.07 5.29 -28.79
CA PRO A 217 7.38 4.24 -29.75
C PRO A 217 8.78 4.44 -30.34
N GLY A 218 9.66 3.44 -30.18
CA GLY A 218 11.05 3.49 -30.64
C GLY A 218 12.06 4.04 -29.63
N ASP A 219 11.64 4.39 -28.41
CA ASP A 219 12.54 4.58 -27.27
C ASP A 219 12.58 3.30 -26.44
N ASP A 220 13.78 2.76 -26.18
CA ASP A 220 13.96 1.57 -25.34
C ASP A 220 14.07 1.91 -23.84
N ARG A 221 13.94 3.20 -23.49
CA ARG A 221 14.06 3.65 -22.09
C ARG A 221 12.76 3.42 -21.33
N ASP A 222 12.82 2.51 -20.36
CA ASP A 222 11.81 2.39 -19.31
C ASP A 222 11.71 3.69 -18.53
N THR A 223 10.54 4.32 -18.61
CA THR A 223 10.19 5.47 -17.79
C THR A 223 9.40 4.99 -16.58
N GLN A 224 9.77 5.48 -15.40
CA GLN A 224 9.02 5.20 -14.17
C GLN A 224 8.19 6.41 -13.75
N PRO A 225 7.12 6.21 -12.97
CA PRO A 225 6.36 7.33 -12.42
C PRO A 225 7.22 8.24 -11.54
N ALA A 226 6.81 9.49 -11.42
CA ALA A 226 7.44 10.45 -10.51
C ALA A 226 7.63 9.86 -9.10
N PHE A 227 8.72 10.26 -8.44
CA PHE A 227 9.15 9.81 -7.10
C PHE A 227 9.66 8.36 -7.01
N PHE A 228 9.56 7.52 -8.05
CA PHE A 228 9.97 6.11 -7.97
C PHE A 228 11.48 5.92 -7.84
N MET A 229 12.27 6.80 -8.46
CA MET A 229 13.72 6.75 -8.32
C MET A 229 14.15 6.98 -6.87
N ASP A 230 13.60 8.01 -6.22
CA ASP A 230 13.86 8.30 -4.80
C ASP A 230 13.32 7.18 -3.91
N LEU A 231 12.11 6.66 -4.19
CA LEU A 231 11.57 5.50 -3.47
C LEU A 231 12.54 4.32 -3.52
N GLY A 232 13.08 3.99 -4.71
CA GLY A 232 14.02 2.89 -4.86
C GLY A 232 15.35 3.12 -4.14
N LEU A 233 15.80 4.37 -3.99
CA LEU A 233 16.96 4.70 -3.17
C LEU A 233 16.65 4.56 -1.68
N ASP A 234 15.45 4.98 -1.26
CA ASP A 234 15.00 4.94 0.12
C ASP A 234 14.74 3.50 0.60
N MET A 235 14.14 2.65 -0.24
CA MET A 235 13.97 1.22 0.03
C MET A 235 15.31 0.49 0.15
N ARG A 236 16.35 0.92 -0.58
CA ARG A 236 17.71 0.37 -0.44
C ARG A 236 18.47 0.93 0.77
N MET A 237 17.84 1.80 1.55
CA MET A 237 18.35 2.38 2.80
C MET A 237 19.70 3.12 2.65
N HIS A 238 20.05 3.62 1.46
CA HIS A 238 21.36 4.23 1.20
C HIS A 238 21.67 5.49 2.04
N ASN A 239 20.67 6.09 2.70
CA ASN A 239 20.79 7.39 3.38
C ASN A 239 20.32 7.38 4.86
N ILE A 240 20.17 6.20 5.48
CA ILE A 240 19.67 6.10 6.87
C ILE A 240 20.86 6.03 7.85
N PRO A 241 21.01 6.99 8.78
CA PRO A 241 22.00 6.89 9.85
C PRO A 241 21.76 5.65 10.73
N ALA A 242 22.82 4.96 11.14
CA ALA A 242 22.78 3.69 11.87
C ALA A 242 22.16 3.73 13.30
N ALA A 243 21.61 4.86 13.74
CA ALA A 243 21.13 5.02 15.11
C ALA A 243 19.72 4.44 15.33
N VAL A 244 19.48 3.89 16.52
CA VAL A 244 18.30 3.07 16.87
C VAL A 244 16.96 3.82 16.78
N HIS A 245 16.94 5.15 17.02
CA HIS A 245 15.73 5.98 16.91
C HIS A 245 15.30 6.30 15.46
N TYR A 246 16.10 5.90 14.46
CA TYR A 246 15.79 6.15 13.05
C TYR A 246 14.80 5.12 12.48
N ASN A 247 14.65 3.95 13.09
CA ASN A 247 13.77 2.91 12.53
C ASN A 247 12.29 3.33 12.54
N SER A 248 11.78 3.88 13.64
CA SER A 248 10.37 4.30 13.70
C SER A 248 10.09 5.50 12.80
N LYS A 249 11.01 6.47 12.72
CA LYS A 249 10.87 7.63 11.83
C LYS A 249 10.99 7.23 10.36
N PHE A 250 11.93 6.35 10.03
CA PHE A 250 12.08 5.80 8.68
C PHE A 250 10.84 5.01 8.28
N THR A 251 10.34 4.13 9.16
CA THR A 251 9.10 3.38 8.94
C THR A 251 7.93 4.33 8.67
N LYS A 252 7.77 5.39 9.47
CA LYS A 252 6.75 6.42 9.22
C LYS A 252 6.90 7.10 7.87
N PHE A 253 8.13 7.40 7.46
CA PHE A 253 8.44 8.01 6.16
C PHE A 253 8.15 7.07 5.00
N ILE A 254 8.71 5.85 5.01
CA ILE A 254 8.60 4.92 3.89
C ILE A 254 7.14 4.51 3.67
N CYS A 255 6.33 4.31 4.72
CA CYS A 255 4.90 4.03 4.58
C CYS A 255 4.07 5.20 4.00
N ARG A 256 4.60 6.42 4.05
CA ARG A 256 3.94 7.66 3.60
C ARG A 256 4.70 8.33 2.45
N HIS A 257 5.50 7.55 1.71
CA HIS A 257 6.32 8.08 0.63
C HIS A 257 5.46 8.74 -0.46
N MET A 258 5.99 9.80 -1.07
CA MET A 258 5.27 10.61 -2.07
C MET A 258 4.76 9.81 -3.27
N ALA A 259 5.45 8.72 -3.61
CA ALA A 259 5.07 7.78 -4.68
C ALA A 259 3.70 7.11 -4.46
N PHE A 260 3.23 7.00 -3.22
CA PHE A 260 1.97 6.31 -2.88
C PHE A 260 0.78 7.25 -2.75
N LEU A 261 1.04 8.56 -2.61
CA LEU A 261 -0.01 9.53 -2.42
C LEU A 261 -0.71 9.79 -3.76
N PRO A 262 -2.07 9.83 -3.78
CA PRO A 262 -2.82 10.37 -4.91
C PRO A 262 -2.39 11.81 -5.24
N SER A 263 -2.57 12.24 -6.48
CA SER A 263 -2.19 13.58 -6.97
C SER A 263 -2.74 14.72 -6.11
N LEU A 264 -4.06 14.73 -5.84
CA LEU A 264 -4.70 15.72 -4.98
C LEU A 264 -4.12 15.73 -3.56
N SER A 265 -3.75 14.55 -3.07
CA SER A 265 -3.11 14.37 -1.76
C SER A 265 -1.74 15.00 -1.70
N ARG A 266 -0.93 14.87 -2.76
CA ARG A 266 0.38 15.52 -2.88
C ARG A 266 0.26 17.04 -2.98
N SER A 267 -0.67 17.52 -3.79
CA SER A 267 -0.98 18.95 -3.89
C SER A 267 -1.42 19.54 -2.55
N ASN A 268 -2.29 18.85 -1.81
CA ASN A 268 -2.69 19.24 -0.46
C ASN A 268 -1.50 19.24 0.52
N MET A 269 -0.60 18.26 0.42
CA MET A 269 0.63 18.23 1.23
C MET A 269 1.48 19.50 1.01
N ILE A 270 1.73 19.89 -0.24
CA ILE A 270 2.49 21.11 -0.58
C ILE A 270 1.86 22.35 0.07
N VAL A 271 0.53 22.50 -0.06
CA VAL A 271 -0.19 23.63 0.53
C VAL A 271 -0.11 23.62 2.06
N ASN A 272 -0.26 22.44 2.68
CA ASN A 272 -0.26 22.29 4.12
C ASN A 272 1.14 22.46 4.74
N LEU A 273 2.22 22.09 4.06
CA LEU A 273 3.58 22.36 4.53
C LEU A 273 3.81 23.86 4.78
N ILE A 274 3.31 24.73 3.89
CA ILE A 274 3.40 26.19 4.08
C ILE A 274 2.50 26.67 5.24
N ARG A 275 1.34 26.03 5.46
CA ARG A 275 0.48 26.36 6.61
C ARG A 275 1.14 25.96 7.92
N VAL A 276 1.74 24.77 7.98
CA VAL A 276 2.49 24.29 9.15
C VAL A 276 3.64 25.26 9.45
N TYR A 277 4.45 25.60 8.45
CA TYR A 277 5.54 26.58 8.62
C TYR A 277 5.08 27.89 9.30
N LYS A 278 3.89 28.40 8.95
CA LYS A 278 3.35 29.64 9.52
C LYS A 278 2.93 29.53 10.99
N VAL A 279 2.65 28.33 11.50
CA VAL A 279 2.24 28.13 12.91
C VAL A 279 3.37 27.63 13.81
N LEU A 280 4.49 27.21 13.23
CA LEU A 280 5.70 26.83 13.97
C LEU A 280 6.27 28.01 14.77
N SER A 281 6.90 27.71 15.91
CA SER A 281 7.71 28.65 16.69
C SER A 281 8.92 29.14 15.90
N VAL A 282 9.57 30.22 16.36
CA VAL A 282 10.74 30.79 15.69
C VAL A 282 11.87 29.76 15.53
N ASN A 283 12.15 28.98 16.57
CA ASN A 283 13.18 27.94 16.53
C ASN A 283 12.82 26.82 15.54
N GLU A 284 11.57 26.36 15.56
CA GLU A 284 11.12 25.31 14.64
C GLU A 284 11.10 25.79 13.18
N ARG A 285 10.76 27.06 12.92
CA ARG A 285 10.85 27.64 11.57
C ARG A 285 12.27 27.70 11.05
N TYR A 286 13.25 27.97 11.92
CA TYR A 286 14.66 27.94 11.56
C TYR A 286 15.08 26.52 11.13
N ILE A 287 14.73 25.52 11.95
CA ILE A 287 15.00 24.11 11.62
C ILE A 287 14.28 23.70 10.33
N PHE A 288 12.99 24.04 10.18
CA PHE A 288 12.20 23.75 8.98
C PHE A 288 12.86 24.31 7.73
N THR A 289 13.25 25.59 7.77
CA THR A 289 13.92 26.27 6.65
C THR A 289 15.22 25.55 6.29
N ALA A 290 16.05 25.24 7.28
CA ALA A 290 17.30 24.51 7.08
C ALA A 290 17.07 23.11 6.50
N SER A 291 16.04 22.39 6.95
CA SER A 291 15.66 21.07 6.42
C SER A 291 15.21 21.14 4.95
N VAL A 292 14.40 22.14 4.60
CA VAL A 292 13.93 22.36 3.21
C VAL A 292 15.09 22.77 2.29
N ASP A 293 15.98 23.65 2.75
CA ASP A 293 17.14 24.07 1.96
C ASP A 293 18.13 22.92 1.74
N ARG A 294 18.31 22.01 2.72
CA ARG A 294 19.09 20.78 2.56
C ARG A 294 18.46 19.78 1.57
N ALA A 295 17.15 19.85 1.36
CA ALA A 295 16.43 18.99 0.42
C ALA A 295 16.47 19.51 -1.02
N LYS A 296 16.93 20.74 -1.23
CA LYS A 296 17.05 21.34 -2.56
C LYS A 296 17.83 20.42 -3.50
N ARG A 297 17.35 20.34 -4.75
CA ARG A 297 17.94 19.60 -5.87
C ARG A 297 19.45 19.87 -5.95
N GLY A 298 20.18 18.99 -6.63
CA GLY A 298 21.62 19.15 -6.92
C GLY A 298 21.99 20.52 -7.52
N PRO A 299 23.21 20.71 -8.05
CA PRO A 299 23.79 22.04 -8.27
C PRO A 299 23.02 23.01 -9.22
N GLY A 300 21.93 22.59 -9.86
CA GLY A 300 21.14 23.39 -10.80
C GLY A 300 20.20 24.43 -10.16
N ASP A 301 19.92 25.49 -10.92
CA ASP A 301 18.95 26.53 -10.58
C ASP A 301 17.54 26.11 -11.06
N TRP A 302 16.66 25.77 -10.12
CA TRP A 302 15.29 25.35 -10.42
C TRP A 302 14.47 26.42 -11.16
N ARG A 303 14.89 27.69 -11.05
CA ARG A 303 14.23 28.82 -11.73
C ARG A 303 14.44 28.77 -13.24
N THR A 304 15.50 28.09 -13.71
CA THR A 304 15.73 27.88 -15.13
C THR A 304 14.62 27.01 -15.72
N ASP A 305 14.34 25.86 -15.08
CA ASP A 305 13.22 24.98 -15.46
C ASP A 305 11.90 25.75 -15.41
N ALA A 306 11.67 26.51 -14.34
CA ALA A 306 10.43 27.27 -14.17
C ALA A 306 10.20 28.33 -15.26
N ARG A 307 11.27 28.88 -15.86
CA ARG A 307 11.17 29.87 -16.95
C ARG A 307 11.12 29.25 -18.33
N PHE A 308 11.52 27.98 -18.46
CA PHE A 308 11.61 27.29 -19.73
C PHE A 308 10.24 26.81 -20.21
N TYR A 309 9.47 26.18 -19.33
CA TYR A 309 8.16 25.62 -19.69
C TYR A 309 7.02 26.63 -19.53
N GLU A 310 6.09 26.65 -20.48
CA GLU A 310 5.10 27.73 -20.61
C GLU A 310 4.22 27.88 -19.36
N LEU A 311 3.69 26.76 -18.86
CA LEU A 311 2.80 26.78 -17.70
C LEU A 311 3.52 27.18 -16.41
N LEU A 312 4.73 26.64 -16.17
CA LEU A 312 5.57 27.05 -15.03
C LEU A 312 5.90 28.53 -15.11
N LYS A 313 6.25 29.00 -16.31
CA LYS A 313 6.63 30.39 -16.55
C LYS A 313 5.49 31.34 -16.23
N LYS A 314 4.26 31.04 -16.66
CA LYS A 314 3.08 31.88 -16.34
C LYS A 314 2.87 32.04 -14.83
N VAL A 315 3.01 30.96 -14.05
CA VAL A 315 2.91 31.02 -12.58
C VAL A 315 4.11 31.75 -11.97
N TYR A 316 5.31 31.48 -12.48
CA TYR A 316 6.55 32.11 -12.03
C TYR A 316 6.49 33.63 -12.21
N ASP A 317 6.06 34.07 -13.40
CA ASP A 317 5.94 35.45 -13.83
C ASP A 317 4.71 36.15 -13.21
N GLY A 318 3.65 35.41 -12.89
CA GLY A 318 2.46 35.94 -12.19
C GLY A 318 2.77 36.53 -10.81
N LYS A 319 3.93 36.18 -10.21
CA LYS A 319 4.44 36.80 -8.98
C LYS A 319 5.14 38.15 -9.23
N LEU A 320 5.47 38.54 -10.47
CA LEU A 320 6.37 39.68 -10.79
C LEU A 320 5.90 41.08 -10.39
N GLY A 321 4.77 41.22 -9.67
CA GLY A 321 4.46 42.41 -8.87
C GLY A 321 5.08 42.40 -7.45
N ARG A 322 5.82 41.35 -7.08
CA ARG A 322 6.47 41.12 -5.77
C ARG A 322 7.94 40.71 -5.98
N ALA A 323 8.72 40.72 -4.89
CA ALA A 323 10.13 40.32 -4.92
C ALA A 323 10.36 38.97 -5.64
N PRO A 324 11.41 38.85 -6.47
CA PRO A 324 11.69 37.63 -7.24
C PRO A 324 11.99 36.45 -6.33
N TYR A 325 11.75 35.23 -6.82
CA TYR A 325 12.16 34.02 -6.10
C TYR A 325 13.69 33.92 -6.01
N GLY A 326 14.19 33.68 -4.80
CA GLY A 326 15.56 33.25 -4.58
C GLY A 326 15.79 31.82 -5.06
N ASN A 327 17.06 31.46 -5.21
CA ASN A 327 17.46 30.09 -5.53
C ASN A 327 17.69 29.27 -4.25
N ASN A 328 16.67 29.17 -3.40
CA ASN A 328 16.69 28.37 -2.17
C ASN A 328 15.51 27.38 -2.15
N GLY A 329 15.52 26.43 -1.22
CA GLY A 329 14.49 25.40 -1.11
C GLY A 329 13.15 25.98 -0.67
N MET A 330 13.16 26.96 0.25
CA MET A 330 11.92 27.60 0.70
C MET A 330 11.19 28.32 -0.44
N ASP A 331 11.92 29.04 -1.29
CA ASP A 331 11.34 29.71 -2.46
C ASP A 331 10.84 28.70 -3.50
N LEU A 332 11.51 27.55 -3.66
CA LEU A 332 11.00 26.45 -4.49
C LEU A 332 9.70 25.88 -3.91
N LEU A 333 9.63 25.61 -2.60
CA LEU A 333 8.41 25.12 -1.94
C LEU A 333 7.26 26.14 -2.06
N LEU A 334 7.55 27.44 -1.90
CA LEU A 334 6.58 28.51 -2.12
C LEU A 334 6.12 28.58 -3.58
N PHE A 335 7.03 28.43 -4.53
CA PHE A 335 6.70 28.36 -5.96
C PHE A 335 5.79 27.16 -6.26
N GLN A 336 6.12 25.96 -5.78
CA GLN A 336 5.29 24.77 -5.91
C GLN A 336 3.88 25.00 -5.34
N ARG A 337 3.77 25.65 -4.18
CA ARG A 337 2.49 26.03 -3.57
C ARG A 337 1.73 27.05 -4.41
N HIS A 338 2.40 28.02 -5.01
CA HIS A 338 1.73 28.93 -5.95
C HIS A 338 1.28 28.21 -7.22
N PHE A 339 2.06 27.27 -7.73
CA PHE A 339 1.71 26.47 -8.89
C PHE A 339 0.44 25.66 -8.65
N VAL A 340 0.38 24.90 -7.55
CA VAL A 340 -0.82 24.13 -7.17
C VAL A 340 -2.07 25.01 -7.07
N VAL A 341 -1.94 26.25 -6.58
CA VAL A 341 -3.08 27.14 -6.33
C VAL A 341 -3.49 27.94 -7.58
N HIS A 342 -2.53 28.31 -8.43
CA HIS A 342 -2.75 29.30 -9.51
C HIS A 342 -2.55 28.75 -10.91
N ALA A 343 -1.97 27.55 -11.11
CA ALA A 343 -1.78 27.00 -12.45
C ALA A 343 -3.10 26.91 -13.23
N GLY A 344 -4.20 26.55 -12.54
CA GLY A 344 -5.56 26.55 -13.07
C GLY A 344 -5.99 27.85 -13.77
N ASP A 345 -5.51 29.00 -13.28
CA ASP A 345 -5.88 30.33 -13.80
C ASP A 345 -5.19 30.63 -15.14
N HIS A 346 -4.05 29.99 -15.40
CA HIS A 346 -3.19 30.24 -16.56
C HIS A 346 -3.46 29.30 -17.76
N LEU A 347 -4.49 28.45 -17.64
CA LEU A 347 -4.83 27.38 -18.58
C LEU A 347 -6.10 27.66 -19.39
N LYS A 348 -6.65 28.87 -19.29
CA LYS A 348 -7.73 29.34 -20.16
C LYS A 348 -7.13 29.69 -21.52
N LEU A 349 -7.50 28.93 -22.54
CA LEU A 349 -7.26 29.31 -23.93
C LEU A 349 -8.07 30.58 -24.24
N SER A 350 -7.61 31.38 -25.20
CA SER A 350 -8.24 32.63 -25.65
C SER A 350 -9.67 32.45 -26.18
N ASN A 351 -10.11 31.21 -26.43
CA ASN A 351 -11.46 30.83 -26.84
C ASN A 351 -12.34 30.30 -25.68
N GLY A 352 -11.86 30.33 -24.43
CA GLY A 352 -12.60 29.88 -23.26
C GLY A 352 -12.46 28.38 -22.93
N ASN A 353 -11.80 27.58 -23.77
CA ASN A 353 -11.53 26.16 -23.47
C ASN A 353 -10.35 26.02 -22.48
N ARG A 354 -10.42 25.05 -21.56
CA ARG A 354 -9.33 24.75 -20.63
C ARG A 354 -8.33 23.79 -21.30
N SER A 355 -7.03 24.05 -21.16
CA SER A 355 -5.97 23.14 -21.64
C SER A 355 -5.59 22.04 -20.65
N ILE A 356 -6.17 22.05 -19.45
CA ILE A 356 -6.11 20.93 -18.49
C ILE A 356 -7.54 20.46 -18.22
N GLU A 357 -7.77 19.17 -18.42
CA GLU A 357 -9.07 18.52 -18.21
C GLU A 357 -9.32 18.16 -16.74
N THR A 358 -8.25 17.97 -15.94
CA THR A 358 -8.33 17.43 -14.57
C THR A 358 -7.39 18.16 -13.59
N LEU A 359 -7.81 18.36 -12.34
CA LEU A 359 -6.97 19.02 -11.31
C LEU A 359 -5.69 18.23 -11.02
N GLU A 360 -5.74 16.92 -11.24
CA GLU A 360 -4.65 15.97 -11.13
C GLU A 360 -3.49 16.29 -12.07
N ALA A 361 -3.77 16.82 -13.27
CA ALA A 361 -2.73 17.18 -14.22
C ALA A 361 -1.78 18.27 -13.70
N ILE A 362 -2.27 19.18 -12.83
CA ILE A 362 -1.41 20.20 -12.19
C ILE A 362 -0.35 19.53 -11.32
N ASP A 363 -0.76 18.52 -10.55
CA ASP A 363 0.16 17.75 -9.71
C ASP A 363 1.12 16.91 -10.55
N TYR A 364 0.63 16.21 -11.57
CA TYR A 364 1.48 15.41 -12.47
C TYR A 364 2.54 16.26 -13.17
N TYR A 365 2.16 17.46 -13.61
CA TYR A 365 3.08 18.42 -14.22
C TYR A 365 4.18 18.81 -13.22
N LEU A 366 3.80 19.16 -12.00
CA LEU A 366 4.77 19.55 -10.98
C LEU A 366 5.69 18.38 -10.58
N ALA A 367 5.11 17.19 -10.42
CA ALA A 367 5.84 15.97 -10.10
C ALA A 367 6.84 15.62 -11.21
N HIS A 368 6.47 15.76 -12.49
CA HIS A 368 7.37 15.52 -13.62
C HIS A 368 8.66 16.36 -13.55
N HIS A 369 8.54 17.65 -13.20
CA HIS A 369 9.70 18.54 -13.18
C HIS A 369 10.47 18.54 -11.84
N TYR A 370 9.79 18.23 -10.73
CA TYR A 370 10.32 18.43 -9.38
C TYR A 370 10.11 17.24 -8.43
N ASP A 371 9.98 16.02 -8.96
CA ASP A 371 9.77 14.77 -8.20
C ASP A 371 10.74 14.60 -7.01
N GLN A 372 12.02 14.89 -7.18
CA GLN A 372 12.99 14.63 -6.13
C GLN A 372 12.89 15.57 -4.93
N PHE A 373 12.40 16.79 -5.14
CA PHE A 373 12.47 17.83 -4.11
C PHE A 373 11.51 17.52 -2.96
N LEU A 374 10.26 17.21 -3.28
CA LEU A 374 9.21 17.07 -2.28
C LEU A 374 9.40 15.82 -1.40
N SER A 375 9.85 14.70 -1.97
CA SER A 375 10.15 13.49 -1.17
C SER A 375 11.26 13.76 -0.16
N LYS A 376 12.34 14.42 -0.59
CA LYS A 376 13.46 14.81 0.29
C LYS A 376 13.05 15.81 1.36
N VAL A 377 12.19 16.77 1.04
CA VAL A 377 11.63 17.71 2.04
C VAL A 377 10.88 16.93 3.11
N VAL A 378 9.94 16.05 2.72
CA VAL A 378 9.15 15.25 3.66
C VAL A 378 10.05 14.37 4.53
N TYR A 379 11.01 13.68 3.92
CA TYR A 379 12.01 12.89 4.65
C TYR A 379 12.72 13.72 5.71
N ARG A 380 13.32 14.85 5.33
CA ARG A 380 14.09 15.71 6.25
C ARG A 380 13.21 16.26 7.37
N LEU A 381 12.00 16.68 7.07
CA LEU A 381 11.09 17.19 8.11
C LEU A 381 10.64 16.12 9.10
N ILE A 382 10.43 14.87 8.65
CA ILE A 382 10.14 13.74 9.56
C ILE A 382 11.34 13.44 10.44
N ILE A 383 12.56 13.42 9.88
CA ILE A 383 13.78 13.13 10.63
C ILE A 383 14.10 14.25 11.62
N ASP A 384 14.15 15.50 11.15
CA ASP A 384 14.66 16.65 11.89
C ASP A 384 13.64 17.25 12.87
N LEU A 385 12.33 17.19 12.54
CA LEU A 385 11.27 17.84 13.32
C LEU A 385 10.18 16.89 13.84
N ASP A 386 10.20 15.59 13.47
CA ASP A 386 9.08 14.67 13.72
C ASP A 386 7.73 15.26 13.31
N ILE A 387 7.72 15.97 12.16
CA ILE A 387 6.52 16.63 11.61
C ILE A 387 5.38 15.63 11.31
N GLY A 388 5.71 14.32 11.34
CA GLY A 388 4.81 13.18 11.48
C GLY A 388 3.51 13.52 12.21
N LYS A 389 3.63 14.03 13.43
CA LYS A 389 2.49 14.31 14.30
C LYS A 389 1.64 15.50 13.85
N LEU A 390 2.28 16.51 13.26
CA LEU A 390 1.59 17.73 12.81
C LEU A 390 0.85 17.53 11.48
N LEU A 391 1.33 16.58 10.68
CA LEU A 391 0.76 16.23 9.40
C LEU A 391 -0.06 14.92 9.47
N GLU A 392 -0.20 14.28 10.64
CA GLU A 392 -1.00 13.06 10.84
C GLU A 392 -2.42 13.24 10.31
N LYS A 393 -3.11 14.33 10.69
CA LYS A 393 -4.43 14.68 10.13
C LYS A 393 -4.40 14.96 8.63
N VAL A 394 -3.29 15.46 8.10
CA VAL A 394 -3.14 15.64 6.65
C VAL A 394 -3.02 14.28 6.00
N TRP A 395 -2.24 13.35 6.52
CA TRP A 395 -2.08 11.99 5.97
C TRP A 395 -3.31 11.08 6.18
N GLU A 396 -3.97 11.15 7.33
CA GLU A 396 -5.14 10.34 7.69
C GLU A 396 -6.36 10.68 6.83
N ASN A 397 -6.60 11.97 6.57
CA ASN A 397 -7.70 12.41 5.70
C ASN A 397 -7.47 12.09 4.21
N LEU A 398 -6.29 11.57 3.83
CA LEU A 398 -5.96 11.20 2.46
C LEU A 398 -6.19 9.71 2.17
N HIS A 399 -6.60 8.92 3.17
CA HIS A 399 -6.78 7.47 3.09
C HIS A 399 -8.05 6.99 3.84
N PRO A 400 -9.23 6.94 3.19
CA PRO A 400 -10.50 6.56 3.83
C PRO A 400 -10.64 5.05 4.13
N GLY A 401 -9.55 4.36 4.48
CA GLY A 401 -9.55 2.93 4.84
C GLY A 401 -8.46 2.52 5.83
N TYR A 402 -7.75 3.47 6.44
CA TYR A 402 -6.68 3.17 7.39
C TYR A 402 -7.20 3.30 8.83
N HIS A 403 -7.39 2.17 9.50
CA HIS A 403 -7.41 2.13 10.96
C HIS A 403 -5.98 1.89 11.44
N GLU A 404 -5.47 2.75 12.33
CA GLU A 404 -4.22 2.45 13.03
C GLU A 404 -4.30 1.07 13.70
N PRO A 405 -3.20 0.29 13.73
CA PRO A 405 -3.10 -0.79 14.68
C PRO A 405 -3.11 -0.15 16.06
N THR A 406 -4.24 -0.25 16.76
CA THR A 406 -4.39 0.16 18.16
C THR A 406 -3.16 -0.31 18.92
N SER A 407 -2.40 0.65 19.44
CA SER A 407 -1.35 0.40 20.41
C SER A 407 -1.93 -0.48 21.51
N ILE A 408 -1.36 -1.66 21.70
CA ILE A 408 -1.62 -2.51 22.85
C ILE A 408 -1.33 -1.66 24.09
N SER A 409 -2.38 -1.22 24.76
CA SER A 409 -2.31 -0.70 26.12
C SER A 409 -1.79 -1.84 26.98
N VAL A 410 -0.53 -1.75 27.39
CA VAL A 410 -0.04 -2.59 28.48
C VAL A 410 -0.76 -2.09 29.72
N ASN A 411 -1.75 -2.88 30.16
CA ASN A 411 -2.42 -2.71 31.44
C ASN A 411 -1.36 -2.65 32.53
N ALA A 412 -1.25 -1.48 33.17
CA ALA A 412 -0.58 -1.32 34.44
C ALA A 412 -1.66 -1.38 35.53
N GLU A 413 -1.89 -2.58 36.04
CA GLU A 413 -2.60 -2.94 37.27
C GLU A 413 -1.93 -4.25 37.73
N LEU A 414 -1.49 -4.53 38.95
CA LEU A 414 -1.57 -3.95 40.30
C LEU A 414 -0.36 -4.52 41.09
N ALA A 415 0.36 -3.69 41.87
CA ALA A 415 0.52 -3.75 43.35
C ALA A 415 1.31 -4.97 43.92
N PRO A 416 1.90 -4.89 45.13
CA PRO A 416 1.39 -4.22 46.34
C PRO A 416 1.88 -2.79 46.56
#